data_AF-A0A498D4G8-F1
#
_entry.id   AF-A0A498D4G8-F1
#
_cell.length_a   1.000
_cell.length_b   1.000
_cell.length_c   1.000
_cell.angle_alpha   90.00
_cell.angle_beta   90.00
_cell.angle_gamma   90.00
#
_symmetry.space_group_name_H-M   'P 1'
#
loop_
_entity.id
_entity.type
_entity.pdbx_description
1 polymer ?
#
loop_
_entity_poly.entity_id
_entity_poly.type
_entity_poly.pdbx_seq_one_letter_code
_entity_poly.pdbx_strand_id
1 'polypeptide(L)'
;MSKNLLSIINKQDVENLTTLIEKLEGSPFNYLKLENQDLKIVIGENGVTESVEASNNNGKVTELNLAKPESVQVTQQEAAAATVEQPTPEAVLDKPTPVKKGVVTIKATTTGLFYSQPEPGAAPYVKVGDRVEEDTTVGLIEIMKVYSAILSGVAGEIVEIHVEDAQLVEYGQPLFSVKQK
;
A
#
# COMPACT_ATOMS: atom_id res chain seq x y z
N MET A 1 40.22 14.10 9.52
CA MET A 1 40.11 15.52 9.11
C MET A 1 38.67 15.79 8.72
N SER A 2 37.90 16.44 9.59
CA SER A 2 36.52 16.84 9.32
C SER A 2 36.54 18.02 8.34
N LYS A 3 36.20 17.77 7.07
CA LYS A 3 35.96 18.86 6.11
C LYS A 3 34.74 19.64 6.60
N ASN A 4 34.94 20.92 6.86
CA ASN A 4 33.89 21.84 7.27
C ASN A 4 32.84 21.88 6.14
N LEU A 5 31.65 21.31 6.36
CA LEU A 5 30.58 21.27 5.36
C LEU A 5 30.17 22.69 4.89
N LEU A 6 30.38 23.66 5.77
CA LEU A 6 30.11 25.08 5.57
C LEU A 6 31.03 25.77 4.54
N SER A 7 32.10 25.13 4.07
CA SER A 7 32.95 25.67 2.99
C SER A 7 32.54 25.21 1.59
N ILE A 8 31.58 24.29 1.48
CA ILE A 8 31.14 23.68 0.21
C ILE A 8 29.84 24.33 -0.29
N ILE A 9 28.98 24.76 0.62
CA ILE A 9 27.67 25.33 0.34
C ILE A 9 27.75 26.83 0.60
N ASN A 10 27.53 27.64 -0.43
CA ASN A 10 27.54 29.10 -0.29
C ASN A 10 26.14 29.64 0.08
N LYS A 11 26.06 30.92 0.42
CA LYS A 11 24.80 31.56 0.84
C LYS A 11 23.68 31.44 -0.21
N GLN A 12 24.04 31.55 -1.48
CA GLN A 12 23.09 31.44 -2.60
C GLN A 12 22.53 30.02 -2.71
N ASP A 13 23.34 28.99 -2.45
CA ASP A 13 22.87 27.59 -2.47
C ASP A 13 21.82 27.35 -1.38
N VAL A 14 22.01 27.94 -0.20
CA VAL A 14 21.04 27.89 0.89
C VAL A 14 19.75 28.59 0.50
N GLU A 15 19.83 29.81 -0.06
CA GLU A 15 18.65 30.54 -0.55
C GLU A 15 17.88 29.77 -1.63
N ASN A 16 18.61 29.11 -2.54
CA ASN A 16 18.03 28.30 -3.61
C ASN A 16 17.33 27.04 -3.08
N LEU A 17 17.91 26.37 -2.07
CA LEU A 17 17.31 25.20 -1.42
C LEU A 17 16.06 25.59 -0.64
N THR A 18 16.08 26.70 0.09
CA THR A 18 14.90 27.22 0.79
C THR A 18 13.76 27.49 -0.21
N THR A 19 14.06 28.18 -1.30
CA THR A 19 13.07 28.46 -2.35
C THR A 19 12.52 27.19 -2.99
N LEU A 20 13.35 26.16 -3.18
CA LEU A 20 12.92 24.87 -3.72
C LEU A 20 11.97 24.17 -2.75
N ILE A 21 12.30 24.12 -1.46
CA ILE A 21 11.46 23.50 -0.42
C ILE A 21 10.09 24.18 -0.34
N GLU A 22 10.05 25.50 -0.29
CA GLU A 22 8.78 26.26 -0.25
C GLU A 22 7.88 25.94 -1.46
N LYS A 23 8.48 25.77 -2.65
CA LYS A 23 7.74 25.41 -3.87
C LYS A 23 7.29 23.95 -3.89
N LEU A 24 8.01 23.08 -3.22
CA LEU A 24 7.64 21.67 -3.09
C LEU A 24 6.48 21.50 -2.11
N GLU A 25 6.46 22.23 -0.99
CA GLU A 25 5.38 22.21 0.00
C GLU A 25 4.02 22.65 -0.59
N GLY A 26 4.04 23.55 -1.59
CA GLY A 26 2.84 24.03 -2.27
C GLY A 26 2.35 23.17 -3.44
N SER A 27 3.01 22.05 -3.77
CA SER A 27 2.76 21.30 -5.00
C SER A 27 2.14 19.91 -4.72
N PRO A 28 1.18 19.42 -5.54
CA PRO A 28 0.43 18.19 -5.26
C PRO A 28 1.17 16.89 -5.62
N PHE A 29 2.48 16.92 -5.88
CA PHE A 29 3.19 15.71 -6.25
C PHE A 29 3.31 14.74 -5.06
N ASN A 30 3.04 13.45 -5.31
CA ASN A 30 3.19 12.37 -4.33
C ASN A 30 4.56 11.68 -4.39
N TYR A 31 5.38 11.98 -5.39
CA TYR A 31 6.63 11.31 -5.66
C TYR A 31 7.66 12.32 -6.13
N LEU A 32 8.89 12.24 -5.63
CA LEU A 32 10.11 12.99 -6.01
C LEU A 32 11.29 12.03 -5.80
N LYS A 33 12.18 11.94 -6.78
CA LYS A 33 13.47 11.23 -6.76
C LYS A 33 14.49 12.39 -7.02
N LEU A 34 15.81 12.39 -6.67
CA LEU A 34 16.87 13.35 -7.23
C LEU A 34 18.16 12.80 -7.92
N GLU A 35 18.62 13.15 -9.21
CA GLU A 35 19.73 12.54 -10.08
C GLU A 35 20.96 13.37 -10.39
N ASN A 36 22.12 12.73 -10.34
CA ASN A 36 23.46 13.10 -10.81
C ASN A 36 24.23 11.79 -11.09
N GLN A 37 25.53 11.82 -11.41
CA GLN A 37 26.32 10.60 -11.61
C GLN A 37 26.18 9.57 -10.45
N ASP A 38 25.83 10.06 -9.25
CA ASP A 38 25.58 9.35 -7.98
C ASP A 38 24.22 9.66 -7.32
N LEU A 39 23.23 10.14 -8.05
CA LEU A 39 21.94 10.60 -7.48
C LEU A 39 20.88 10.11 -8.52
N LYS A 40 19.57 9.79 -8.29
CA LYS A 40 18.46 9.77 -9.35
C LYS A 40 17.19 10.66 -9.19
N ILE A 41 16.70 11.58 -10.12
CA ILE A 41 15.57 12.57 -9.97
C ILE A 41 14.34 12.09 -10.67
N VAL A 42 13.22 11.87 -9.96
CA VAL A 42 11.92 11.66 -10.59
C VAL A 42 10.75 12.09 -9.71
N ILE A 43 10.04 13.15 -10.11
CA ILE A 43 8.81 13.61 -9.44
C ILE A 43 7.57 13.21 -10.26
N GLY A 44 6.48 12.66 -9.69
CA GLY A 44 5.22 12.55 -10.44
C GLY A 44 4.07 11.71 -9.85
N GLU A 45 2.84 12.16 -10.12
CA GLU A 45 1.54 11.57 -9.72
C GLU A 45 1.03 10.43 -10.64
N ASN A 46 1.81 9.98 -11.64
CA ASN A 46 1.53 8.80 -12.47
C ASN A 46 2.80 8.24 -13.15
N GLY A 47 3.39 7.21 -12.54
CA GLY A 47 4.23 6.19 -13.19
C GLY A 47 5.56 6.62 -13.80
N VAL A 48 6.65 6.32 -13.11
CA VAL A 48 7.96 6.09 -13.77
C VAL A 48 8.39 4.65 -13.53
N THR A 49 8.11 3.80 -14.53
CA THR A 49 8.68 2.47 -14.68
C THR A 49 10.13 2.59 -15.14
N GLU A 50 11.07 2.16 -14.31
CA GLU A 50 12.43 1.84 -14.75
C GLU A 50 12.67 0.35 -14.60
N SER A 51 12.56 -0.36 -15.72
CA SER A 51 13.09 -1.70 -15.92
C SER A 51 14.62 -1.65 -15.88
N VAL A 52 15.23 -2.31 -14.89
CA VAL A 52 16.68 -2.55 -14.85
C VAL A 52 16.95 -3.91 -15.51
N GLU A 53 17.35 -3.91 -16.77
CA GLU A 53 17.99 -5.07 -17.41
C GLU A 53 19.46 -5.10 -16.98
N ALA A 54 19.84 -6.08 -16.17
CA ALA A 54 21.23 -6.47 -15.96
C ALA A 54 21.40 -7.92 -16.42
N SER A 55 21.69 -8.10 -17.72
CA SER A 55 22.04 -9.41 -18.29
C SER A 55 23.55 -9.47 -18.53
N ASN A 56 24.28 -9.90 -17.51
CA ASN A 56 25.64 -10.41 -17.66
C ASN A 56 25.56 -11.92 -17.50
N ASN A 57 25.74 -12.67 -18.60
CA ASN A 57 26.45 -13.96 -18.66
C ASN A 57 26.40 -14.49 -20.10
N ASN A 58 27.45 -14.18 -20.87
CA ASN A 58 27.72 -14.84 -22.14
C ASN A 58 28.27 -16.24 -21.83
N GLY A 59 27.40 -17.25 -21.88
CA GLY A 59 27.71 -18.62 -21.53
C GLY A 59 26.89 -19.61 -22.34
N LYS A 60 27.34 -19.86 -23.57
CA LYS A 60 27.24 -21.15 -24.27
C LYS A 60 25.83 -21.72 -24.50
N VAL A 61 25.29 -21.42 -25.68
CA VAL A 61 24.30 -22.29 -26.35
C VAL A 61 24.89 -23.69 -26.53
N THR A 62 24.19 -24.70 -25.99
CA THR A 62 24.38 -26.11 -26.35
C THR A 62 23.02 -26.64 -26.80
N GLU A 63 22.84 -26.72 -28.12
CA GLU A 63 21.85 -27.59 -28.74
C GLU A 63 22.30 -29.05 -28.56
N LEU A 64 21.36 -29.90 -28.12
CA LEU A 64 21.07 -31.28 -28.52
C LEU A 64 20.40 -32.00 -27.35
N ASN A 65 19.19 -32.52 -27.53
CA ASN A 65 19.03 -33.90 -27.99
C ASN A 65 17.55 -34.33 -27.98
N LEU A 66 17.18 -35.03 -29.04
CA LEU A 66 15.95 -35.77 -29.25
C LEU A 66 15.82 -36.88 -28.21
N ALA A 67 14.61 -37.11 -27.70
CA ALA A 67 14.04 -38.45 -27.55
C ALA A 67 12.55 -38.39 -27.24
N LYS A 68 11.75 -38.90 -28.19
CA LYS A 68 10.38 -39.38 -27.98
C LYS A 68 10.45 -40.79 -27.39
N PRO A 69 9.63 -41.10 -26.38
CA PRO A 69 8.63 -42.18 -26.52
C PRO A 69 7.34 -41.78 -25.76
N GLU A 70 6.18 -42.38 -25.86
CA GLU A 70 5.51 -43.35 -26.71
C GLU A 70 4.02 -43.14 -26.38
N SER A 71 3.17 -43.38 -27.36
CA SER A 71 1.72 -43.28 -27.24
C SER A 71 1.14 -44.36 -26.32
N VAL A 72 0.32 -43.94 -25.35
CA VAL A 72 -0.69 -44.81 -24.73
C VAL A 72 -2.06 -44.23 -25.07
N GLN A 73 -2.88 -45.00 -25.77
CA GLN A 73 -4.27 -44.69 -26.08
C GLN A 73 -5.22 -45.26 -25.00
N VAL A 74 -6.51 -44.93 -25.16
CA VAL A 74 -7.72 -45.53 -24.57
C VAL A 74 -8.13 -44.81 -23.25
N THR A 75 -9.31 -44.20 -23.05
CA THR A 75 -10.67 -44.34 -23.61
C THR A 75 -11.53 -43.11 -23.27
N GLN A 76 -12.39 -42.71 -24.22
CA GLN A 76 -13.79 -42.25 -24.09
C GLN A 76 -14.31 -41.73 -22.73
N GLN A 77 -14.66 -40.44 -22.66
CA GLN A 77 -15.91 -39.99 -22.02
C GLN A 77 -16.40 -38.69 -22.65
N GLU A 78 -17.59 -38.77 -23.24
CA GLU A 78 -18.38 -37.65 -23.72
C GLU A 78 -19.16 -37.06 -22.55
N ALA A 79 -18.96 -35.78 -22.24
CA ALA A 79 -19.83 -35.02 -21.35
C ALA A 79 -19.67 -33.52 -21.58
N ALA A 80 -20.75 -32.92 -22.08
CA ALA A 80 -21.22 -31.56 -21.86
C ALA A 80 -20.26 -30.38 -22.08
N ALA A 81 -20.52 -29.66 -23.16
CA ALA A 81 -20.21 -28.24 -23.26
C ALA A 81 -20.85 -27.49 -22.07
N ALA A 82 -20.00 -27.01 -21.16
CA ALA A 82 -20.36 -25.97 -20.21
C ALA A 82 -19.53 -24.73 -20.57
N THR A 83 -20.20 -23.77 -21.19
CA THR A 83 -19.76 -22.39 -21.34
C THR A 83 -19.31 -21.88 -19.97
N VAL A 84 -18.02 -21.62 -19.81
CA VAL A 84 -17.52 -20.85 -18.68
C VAL A 84 -17.77 -19.39 -19.03
N GLU A 85 -18.92 -18.86 -18.59
CA GLU A 85 -19.10 -17.42 -18.49
C GLU A 85 -18.08 -16.90 -17.47
N GLN A 86 -17.09 -16.18 -17.99
CA GLN A 86 -16.20 -15.33 -17.24
C GLN A 86 -17.05 -14.22 -16.60
N PRO A 87 -17.07 -14.05 -15.26
CA PRO A 87 -17.63 -12.85 -14.68
C PRO A 87 -16.68 -11.69 -15.01
N THR A 88 -17.13 -10.85 -15.93
CA THR A 88 -16.66 -9.49 -16.16
C THR A 88 -16.67 -8.74 -14.81
N PRO A 89 -15.64 -7.94 -14.48
CA PRO A 89 -15.69 -7.08 -13.31
C PRO A 89 -16.79 -6.04 -13.50
N GLU A 90 -17.94 -6.25 -12.86
CA GLU A 90 -18.89 -5.17 -12.68
C GLU A 90 -18.29 -4.19 -11.69
N ALA A 91 -17.94 -3.02 -12.20
CA ALA A 91 -17.73 -1.82 -11.41
C ALA A 91 -19.03 -1.52 -10.65
N VAL A 92 -19.11 -2.02 -9.41
CA VAL A 92 -20.14 -1.59 -8.47
C VAL A 92 -19.76 -0.17 -8.06
N LEU A 93 -20.37 0.80 -8.72
CA LEU A 93 -20.52 2.14 -8.19
C LEU A 93 -21.21 2.00 -6.82
N ASP A 94 -20.44 2.27 -5.78
CA ASP A 94 -20.82 2.17 -4.38
C ASP A 94 -22.09 3.02 -4.14
N LYS A 95 -23.25 2.36 -4.16
CA LYS A 95 -24.45 2.91 -3.51
C LYS A 95 -24.22 2.80 -2.02
N PRO A 96 -24.51 3.84 -1.22
CA PRO A 96 -24.41 3.75 0.22
C PRO A 96 -25.31 2.61 0.73
N THR A 97 -24.68 1.52 1.19
CA THR A 97 -25.33 0.48 1.99
C THR A 97 -25.95 1.17 3.21
N PRO A 98 -27.21 0.84 3.60
CA PRO A 98 -27.93 1.62 4.59
C PRO A 98 -27.15 1.66 5.90
N VAL A 99 -26.60 2.83 6.19
CA VAL A 99 -26.06 3.20 7.49
C VAL A 99 -27.16 2.94 8.51
N LYS A 100 -26.98 1.94 9.39
CA LYS A 100 -27.73 1.90 10.65
C LYS A 100 -27.59 3.30 11.25
N LYS A 101 -28.69 4.05 11.38
CA LYS A 101 -28.67 5.45 11.82
C LYS A 101 -27.71 5.61 13.00
N GLY A 102 -26.68 6.46 12.84
CA GLY A 102 -25.69 6.73 13.88
C GLY A 102 -24.47 5.80 13.93
N VAL A 103 -24.22 4.95 12.92
CA VAL A 103 -22.97 4.17 12.83
C VAL A 103 -22.09 4.68 11.70
N VAL A 104 -20.86 5.08 12.02
CA VAL A 104 -19.82 5.50 11.06
C VAL A 104 -18.77 4.41 10.93
N THR A 105 -18.28 4.19 9.71
CA THR A 105 -17.22 3.21 9.44
C THR A 105 -15.88 3.92 9.31
N ILE A 106 -14.90 3.50 10.10
CA ILE A 106 -13.49 3.87 9.91
C ILE A 106 -12.91 2.93 8.86
N LYS A 107 -12.33 3.51 7.80
CA LYS A 107 -11.77 2.78 6.66
C LYS A 107 -10.25 2.98 6.61
N ALA A 108 -9.55 2.02 6.03
CA ALA A 108 -8.12 2.16 5.72
C ALA A 108 -7.90 3.30 4.72
N THR A 109 -7.01 4.23 5.06
CA THR A 109 -6.66 5.37 4.20
C THR A 109 -5.53 5.05 3.23
N THR A 110 -4.87 3.91 3.42
CA THR A 110 -3.75 3.42 2.60
C THR A 110 -3.78 1.90 2.56
N THR A 111 -3.15 1.30 1.55
CA THR A 111 -2.90 -0.14 1.48
C THR A 111 -1.65 -0.48 2.27
N GLY A 112 -1.72 -1.47 3.15
CA GLY A 112 -0.59 -1.87 3.99
C GLY A 112 -0.93 -2.97 4.97
N LEU A 113 -0.04 -3.25 5.92
CA LEU A 113 -0.26 -4.25 6.95
C LEU A 113 -0.84 -3.58 8.20
N PHE A 114 -2.01 -4.03 8.65
CA PHE A 114 -2.68 -3.48 9.83
C PHE A 114 -2.11 -4.08 11.11
N TYR A 115 -1.91 -3.25 12.13
CA TYR A 115 -1.60 -3.69 13.49
C TYR A 115 -2.59 -3.12 14.50
N SER A 116 -3.12 -4.01 15.33
CA SER A 116 -4.03 -3.69 16.42
C SER A 116 -3.32 -3.21 17.69
N GLN A 117 -2.00 -3.42 17.79
CA GLN A 117 -1.16 -3.15 18.95
C GLN A 117 0.00 -2.21 18.59
N PRO A 118 0.49 -1.38 19.53
CA PRO A 118 1.65 -0.50 19.29
C PRO A 118 2.97 -1.25 19.14
N GLU A 119 3.08 -2.42 19.79
CA GLU A 119 4.23 -3.32 19.72
C GLU A 119 3.79 -4.76 20.06
N PRO A 120 4.57 -5.78 19.67
CA PRO A 120 4.21 -7.18 19.93
C PRO A 120 3.97 -7.47 21.42
N GLY A 121 2.78 -7.97 21.74
CA GLY A 121 2.41 -8.37 23.11
C GLY A 121 1.87 -7.23 23.98
N ALA A 122 1.78 -6.00 23.46
CA ALA A 122 1.08 -4.91 24.11
C ALA A 122 -0.45 -5.11 24.05
N ALA A 123 -1.19 -4.30 24.81
CA ALA A 123 -2.65 -4.26 24.67
C ALA A 123 -3.05 -3.67 23.30
N PRO A 124 -4.18 -4.10 22.71
CA PRO A 124 -4.68 -3.47 21.50
C PRO A 124 -5.05 -2.01 21.78
N TYR A 125 -4.97 -1.17 20.75
CA TYR A 125 -5.37 0.24 20.83
C TYR A 125 -6.82 0.39 21.29
N VAL A 126 -7.71 -0.46 20.76
CA VAL A 126 -9.14 -0.49 21.09
C VAL A 126 -9.70 -1.91 21.05
N LYS A 127 -10.81 -2.13 21.76
CA LYS A 127 -11.68 -3.30 21.64
C LYS A 127 -13.15 -2.88 21.51
N VAL A 128 -14.01 -3.82 21.14
CA VAL A 128 -15.47 -3.58 21.12
C VAL A 128 -15.95 -3.13 22.50
N GLY A 129 -16.78 -2.09 22.53
CA GLY A 129 -17.30 -1.42 23.71
C GLY A 129 -16.44 -0.26 24.23
N ASP A 130 -15.23 -0.07 23.70
CA ASP A 130 -14.40 1.08 24.07
C ASP A 130 -14.96 2.38 23.47
N ARG A 131 -14.76 3.48 24.19
CA ARG A 131 -15.07 4.83 23.71
C ARG A 131 -13.84 5.45 23.07
N VAL A 132 -14.06 6.16 21.97
CA VAL A 132 -13.05 6.85 21.19
C VAL A 132 -13.49 8.30 20.96
N GLU A 133 -12.50 9.19 20.90
CA GLU A 133 -12.63 10.57 20.43
C GLU A 133 -12.01 10.68 19.03
N GLU A 134 -12.20 11.82 18.34
CA GLU A 134 -11.72 12.00 16.95
C GLU A 134 -10.20 11.75 16.79
N ASP A 135 -9.41 12.10 17.80
CA ASP A 135 -7.95 11.96 17.84
C ASP A 135 -7.46 10.64 18.43
N THR A 136 -8.36 9.75 18.84
CA THR A 136 -7.97 8.46 19.41
C THR A 136 -7.34 7.57 18.34
N THR A 137 -6.14 7.05 18.61
CA THR A 137 -5.50 6.06 17.74
C THR A 137 -6.18 4.70 17.91
N VAL A 138 -6.61 4.11 16.81
CA VAL A 138 -7.34 2.83 16.78
C VAL A 138 -6.53 1.68 16.17
N GLY A 139 -5.36 1.97 15.60
CA GLY A 139 -4.47 1.00 15.00
C GLY A 139 -3.31 1.66 14.27
N LEU A 140 -2.44 0.84 13.67
CA LEU A 140 -1.37 1.28 12.77
C LEU A 140 -1.54 0.63 11.39
N ILE A 141 -1.08 1.31 10.34
CA ILE A 141 -0.79 0.69 9.04
C ILE A 141 0.71 0.79 8.77
N GLU A 142 1.33 -0.35 8.45
CA GLU A 142 2.72 -0.42 8.01
C GLU A 142 2.82 -0.44 6.48
N ILE A 143 3.69 0.43 5.96
CA ILE A 143 4.10 0.46 4.55
C ILE A 143 5.62 0.55 4.50
N MET A 144 6.28 -0.52 4.03
CA MET A 144 7.74 -0.56 3.90
C MET A 144 8.49 -0.10 5.18
N LYS A 145 8.08 -0.60 6.35
CA LYS A 145 8.60 -0.23 7.68
C LYS A 145 8.25 1.17 8.20
N VAL A 146 7.37 1.89 7.51
CA VAL A 146 6.78 3.14 8.01
C VAL A 146 5.44 2.82 8.65
N TYR A 147 5.29 3.14 9.93
CA TYR A 147 4.07 2.91 10.70
C TYR A 147 3.30 4.22 10.82
N SER A 148 2.07 4.24 10.30
CA SER A 148 1.19 5.40 10.35
C SER A 148 0.02 5.11 11.28
N ALA A 149 -0.26 6.04 12.19
CA ALA A 149 -1.42 5.93 13.08
C ALA A 149 -2.73 6.07 12.31
N ILE A 150 -3.68 5.20 12.63
CA ILE A 150 -5.07 5.31 12.21
C ILE A 150 -5.81 6.01 13.33
N LEU A 151 -6.35 7.19 13.05
CA LEU A 151 -7.19 7.93 13.98
C LEU A 151 -8.66 7.52 13.80
N SER A 152 -9.44 7.59 14.87
CA SER A 152 -10.87 7.34 14.81
C SER A 152 -11.57 8.30 13.84
N GLY A 153 -11.20 9.59 13.88
CA GLY A 153 -11.85 10.66 13.09
C GLY A 153 -13.29 10.96 13.50
N VAL A 154 -13.85 10.22 14.46
CA VAL A 154 -15.19 10.42 15.03
C VAL A 154 -15.19 10.09 16.52
N ALA A 155 -16.03 10.79 17.29
CA ALA A 155 -16.31 10.42 18.68
C ALA A 155 -17.45 9.39 18.76
N GLY A 156 -17.29 8.36 19.60
CA GLY A 156 -18.32 7.32 19.76
C GLY A 156 -17.84 6.07 20.49
N GLU A 157 -18.54 4.95 20.25
CA GLU A 157 -18.23 3.63 20.82
C GLU A 157 -17.93 2.63 19.71
N ILE A 158 -16.83 1.86 19.84
CA ILE A 158 -16.50 0.78 18.91
C ILE A 158 -17.53 -0.33 19.05
N VAL A 159 -18.29 -0.60 18.00
CA VAL A 159 -19.32 -1.66 17.99
C VAL A 159 -18.91 -2.90 17.20
N GLU A 160 -17.94 -2.77 16.29
CA GLU A 160 -17.45 -3.88 15.47
C GLU A 160 -16.02 -3.61 14.99
N ILE A 161 -15.22 -4.68 14.88
CA ILE A 161 -13.86 -4.68 14.33
C ILE A 161 -13.88 -5.62 13.12
N HIS A 162 -13.51 -5.11 11.95
CA HIS A 162 -13.59 -5.77 10.65
C HIS A 162 -12.24 -6.29 10.14
N VAL A 163 -11.19 -6.19 10.96
CA VAL A 163 -9.81 -6.47 10.59
C VAL A 163 -9.10 -7.24 11.69
N GLU A 164 -8.24 -8.18 11.29
CA GLU A 164 -7.39 -8.94 12.21
C GLU A 164 -5.99 -8.31 12.34
N ASP A 165 -5.32 -8.59 13.45
CA ASP A 165 -3.92 -8.18 13.64
C ASP A 165 -3.00 -8.80 12.56
N ALA A 166 -2.06 -8.01 12.07
CA ALA A 166 -1.15 -8.39 10.97
C ALA A 166 -1.86 -8.78 9.66
N GLN A 167 -3.08 -8.31 9.43
CA GLN A 167 -3.81 -8.50 8.18
C GLN A 167 -3.38 -7.47 7.12
N LEU A 168 -3.20 -7.91 5.88
CA LEU A 168 -3.05 -6.98 4.75
C LEU A 168 -4.40 -6.31 4.47
N VAL A 169 -4.41 -4.98 4.45
CA VAL A 169 -5.60 -4.17 4.19
C VAL A 169 -5.42 -3.34 2.93
N GLU A 170 -6.51 -3.13 2.21
CA GLU A 170 -6.56 -2.31 1.01
C GLU A 170 -7.15 -0.92 1.30
N TYR A 171 -6.84 0.06 0.45
CA TYR A 171 -7.46 1.38 0.51
C TYR A 171 -9.00 1.27 0.54
N GLY A 172 -9.63 1.97 1.48
CA GLY A 172 -11.07 2.00 1.65
C GLY A 172 -11.66 0.78 2.36
N GLN A 173 -10.86 -0.24 2.68
CA GLN A 173 -11.33 -1.41 3.43
C GLN A 173 -11.88 -0.99 4.80
N PRO A 174 -13.09 -1.43 5.19
CA PRO A 174 -13.61 -1.22 6.54
C PRO A 174 -12.70 -1.82 7.60
N LEU A 175 -12.41 -1.05 8.65
CA LEU A 175 -11.60 -1.50 9.80
C LEU A 175 -12.45 -1.54 11.08
N PHE A 176 -13.26 -0.51 11.32
CA PHE A 176 -14.08 -0.41 12.52
C PHE A 176 -15.45 0.17 12.21
N SER A 177 -16.45 -0.22 13.00
CA SER A 177 -17.73 0.50 13.08
C SER A 177 -17.85 1.19 14.42
N VAL A 178 -18.18 2.49 14.38
CA VAL A 178 -18.31 3.36 15.54
C VAL A 178 -19.74 3.86 15.63
N LYS A 179 -20.40 3.62 16.75
CA LYS A 179 -21.70 4.22 17.02
C LYS A 179 -21.48 5.63 17.59
N GLN A 180 -21.83 6.64 16.79
CA GLN A 180 -21.84 8.03 17.21
C GLN A 180 -22.96 8.28 18.23
N LYS A 181 -22.71 9.18 19.17
CA LYS A 181 -23.69 9.62 20.16
C LYS A 181 -24.53 10.78 19.67
#